data_AF-A0A847E8X7-F1
#
_entry.id   AF-A0A847E8X7-F1
#
_cell.length_a   1.000
_cell.length_b   1.000
_cell.length_c   1.000
_cell.angle_alpha   90.00
_cell.angle_beta   90.00
_cell.angle_gamma   90.00
#
_symmetry.space_group_name_H-M   'P 1'
#
loop_
_entity.id
_entity.type
_entity.pdbx_description
1 polymer ?
#
loop_
_entity_poly.entity_id
_entity_poly.type
_entity_poly.pdbx_seq_one_letter_code
_entity_poly.pdbx_strand_id
1 'polypeptide(L)'
;MTYLPEDSPKQNRLEVIKQALKDKAPLTYASLETSGKLQEYLEAHDDEMMARYSDARKKAWEDTLQSFLGFADSCCDETSSPM
;
A
#
# COMPACT_ATOMS: atom_id res chain seq x y z
N MET A 1 29.17 -8.22 7.26
CA MET A 1 27.74 -8.15 7.65
C MET A 1 27.52 -6.81 8.32
N THR A 2 26.93 -5.86 7.61
CA THR A 2 26.51 -4.58 8.19
C THR A 2 25.27 -4.85 9.03
N TYR A 3 25.43 -4.69 10.34
CA TYR A 3 24.35 -4.72 11.32
C TYR A 3 23.35 -3.63 10.97
N LEU A 4 22.18 -3.99 10.46
CA LEU A 4 21.03 -3.08 10.47
C LEU A 4 20.54 -3.05 11.92
N PRO A 5 20.46 -1.88 12.57
CA PRO A 5 19.77 -1.77 13.85
C PRO A 5 18.34 -2.33 13.68
N GLU A 6 17.71 -2.81 14.75
CA GLU A 6 16.25 -2.94 14.78
C GLU A 6 15.62 -1.54 14.72
N ASP A 7 15.78 -0.86 13.59
CA ASP A 7 15.06 0.36 13.28
C ASP A 7 13.60 -0.03 13.09
N SER A 8 12.71 0.80 13.63
CA SER A 8 11.27 0.59 13.50
C SER A 8 10.90 0.40 12.02
N PRO A 9 9.87 -0.41 11.69
CA PRO A 9 9.45 -0.62 10.31
C PRO A 9 9.20 0.69 9.55
N LYS A 10 8.83 1.77 10.25
CA LYS A 10 8.68 3.11 9.66
C LYS A 10 10.01 3.74 9.29
N GLN A 11 11.01 3.70 10.16
CA GLN A 11 12.34 4.25 9.88
C GLN A 11 12.98 3.58 8.66
N ASN A 12 12.88 2.25 8.54
CA ASN A 12 13.38 1.53 7.36
C ASN A 12 12.70 2.00 6.06
N ARG A 13 11.36 2.16 6.06
CA ARG A 13 10.64 2.70 4.90
C ARG A 13 11.07 4.12 4.56
N LEU A 14 11.23 4.99 5.56
CA LEU A 14 11.68 6.38 5.34
C LEU A 14 13.08 6.43 4.72
N GLU A 15 14.00 5.54 5.11
CA GLU A 15 15.32 5.43 4.49
C GLU A 15 15.23 5.01 3.02
N VAL A 16 14.39 4.03 2.71
CA VAL A 16 14.16 3.58 1.32
C VAL A 16 13.56 4.71 0.49
N ILE A 17 12.54 5.42 1.00
CA ILE A 17 11.92 6.57 0.31
C ILE A 17 12.95 7.69 0.12
N LYS A 18 13.79 7.97 1.12
CA LYS A 18 14.86 8.96 1.02
C LYS A 18 15.88 8.60 -0.06
N GLN A 19 16.30 7.35 -0.12
CA GLN A 19 17.23 6.88 -1.14
C GLN A 19 16.60 6.95 -2.53
N ALA A 20 15.36 6.51 -2.69
CA ALA A 20 14.62 6.62 -3.95
C ALA A 20 14.45 8.08 -4.39
N LEU A 21 14.20 9.00 -3.46
CA LEU A 21 14.09 10.43 -3.74
C LEU A 21 15.41 11.00 -4.25
N LYS A 22 16.55 10.62 -3.65
CA LYS A 22 17.89 10.98 -4.15
C LYS A 22 18.14 10.46 -5.55
N ASP A 23 17.77 9.21 -5.82
CA ASP A 23 18.09 8.54 -7.08
C ASP A 23 17.17 9.00 -8.23
N LYS A 24 15.90 9.29 -7.94
CA LYS A 24 14.88 9.60 -8.95
C LYS A 24 14.61 11.09 -9.11
N ALA A 25 14.80 11.89 -8.05
CA ALA A 25 14.53 13.32 -8.07
C ALA A 25 15.58 14.10 -7.24
N PRO A 26 16.87 14.06 -7.64
CA PRO A 26 17.96 14.65 -6.87
C PRO A 26 17.80 16.16 -6.64
N LEU A 27 17.22 16.89 -7.59
CA LEU A 27 16.93 18.32 -7.44
C LEU A 27 15.87 18.59 -6.36
N THR A 28 14.83 17.77 -6.32
CA THR A 28 13.78 17.85 -5.31
C THR A 28 14.34 17.50 -3.93
N TYR A 29 15.18 16.46 -3.84
CA TYR A 29 15.89 16.12 -2.60
C TYR A 29 16.71 17.30 -2.07
N ALA A 30 17.56 17.89 -2.92
CA ALA A 30 18.42 19.02 -2.53
C ALA A 30 17.59 20.24 -2.10
N SER A 31 16.49 20.53 -2.81
CA SER A 31 15.58 21.62 -2.44
C SER A 31 14.94 21.38 -1.07
N LEU A 32 14.45 20.17 -0.81
CA LEU A 32 13.78 19.82 0.45
C LEU A 32 14.75 19.79 1.64
N GLU A 33 15.98 19.34 1.41
CA GLU A 33 17.06 19.35 2.40
C GLU A 33 17.46 20.79 2.75
N THR A 34 17.65 21.65 1.74
CA THR A 34 18.00 23.06 1.94
C THR A 34 16.88 23.83 2.63
N SER A 35 15.62 23.50 2.34
CA SER A 35 14.46 24.14 2.97
C SER A 35 14.12 23.57 4.36
N GLY A 36 14.82 22.53 4.83
CA GLY A 36 14.52 21.86 6.10
C GLY A 36 13.19 21.09 6.11
N LYS A 37 12.57 20.86 4.95
CA LYS A 37 11.25 20.19 4.83
C LYS A 37 11.35 18.72 4.46
N LEU A 38 12.57 18.20 4.37
CA LEU A 38 12.82 16.83 3.93
C LEU A 38 12.09 15.80 4.79
N GLN A 39 12.13 15.95 6.12
CA GLN A 39 11.50 14.97 7.00
C GLN A 39 9.98 14.98 6.92
N GLU A 40 9.36 16.16 6.92
CA GLU A 40 7.91 16.32 6.72
C GLU A 40 7.45 15.69 5.40
N TYR A 41 8.20 15.92 4.32
CA TYR A 41 7.93 15.32 3.02
C TYR A 41 8.00 13.78 3.06
N LEU A 42 9.05 13.22 3.69
CA LEU A 42 9.23 11.77 3.76
C LEU A 42 8.12 11.10 4.58
N GLU A 43 7.71 11.71 5.70
CA GLU A 43 6.64 11.21 6.55
C GLU A 43 5.27 11.28 5.85
N ALA A 44 4.95 12.41 5.21
CA ALA A 44 3.71 12.56 4.45
C ALA A 44 3.63 11.54 3.29
N HIS A 45 4.74 11.33 2.59
CA HIS A 45 4.81 10.36 1.50
C HIS A 45 4.71 8.91 2.00
N ASP A 46 5.30 8.56 3.14
CA ASP A 46 5.14 7.23 3.77
C ASP A 46 3.67 6.97 4.15
N ASP A 47 3.03 7.95 4.79
CA ASP A 47 1.65 7.83 5.23
C ASP A 47 0.69 7.69 4.03
N GLU A 48 0.90 8.45 2.95
CA GLU A 48 0.13 8.29 1.70
C GLU A 48 0.34 6.91 1.07
N MET A 49 1.58 6.41 1.02
CA MET A 49 1.87 5.08 0.49
C MET A 49 1.18 3.98 1.29
N MET A 50 1.25 4.08 2.63
CA MET A 50 0.64 3.11 3.53
C MET A 50 -0.89 3.13 3.46
N ALA A 51 -1.51 4.31 3.30
CA ALA A 51 -2.94 4.43 3.09
C ALA A 51 -3.40 3.71 1.81
N ARG A 52 -2.71 3.95 0.69
CA ARG A 52 -2.99 3.25 -0.58
C ARG A 52 -2.78 1.75 -0.47
N TYR A 53 -1.74 1.31 0.24
CA TYR A 53 -1.49 -0.10 0.50
C TYR A 53 -2.63 -0.73 1.32
N SER A 54 -3.10 -0.06 2.39
CA SER A 54 -4.21 -0.58 3.19
C SER A 54 -5.52 -0.67 2.40
N ASP A 55 -5.79 0.32 1.55
CA ASP A 55 -6.99 0.31 0.69
C ASP A 55 -6.93 -0.82 -0.34
N ALA A 56 -5.78 -0.98 -1.01
CA ALA A 56 -5.56 -2.06 -1.96
C ALA A 56 -5.69 -3.44 -1.29
N ARG A 57 -5.16 -3.60 -0.07
CA ARG A 57 -5.28 -4.83 0.71
C ARG A 57 -6.73 -5.13 1.07
N LYS A 58 -7.50 -4.11 1.50
CA LYS A 58 -8.92 -4.26 1.83
C LYS A 58 -9.72 -4.67 0.59
N LYS A 59 -9.50 -3.99 -0.54
CA LYS A 59 -10.14 -4.32 -1.81
C LYS A 59 -9.81 -5.74 -2.28
N ALA A 60 -8.55 -6.14 -2.23
CA ALA A 60 -8.15 -7.51 -2.60
C ALA A 60 -8.83 -8.57 -1.72
N TRP A 61 -9.04 -8.27 -0.44
CA TRP A 61 -9.78 -9.15 0.46
C TRP A 61 -11.27 -9.21 0.12
N GLU A 62 -11.91 -8.08 -0.18
CA GLU A 62 -13.30 -8.02 -0.64
C GLU A 62 -13.48 -8.78 -1.96
N ASP A 63 -12.60 -8.58 -2.93
CA ASP A 63 -12.59 -9.30 -4.22
C ASP A 63 -12.41 -10.81 -4.00
N THR A 64 -11.53 -11.22 -3.06
CA THR A 64 -11.33 -12.63 -2.72
C THR A 64 -12.56 -13.23 -2.06
N LEU A 65 -13.19 -12.52 -1.11
CA LEU A 65 -14.43 -12.95 -0.47
C LEU A 65 -15.55 -13.07 -1.50
N GLN A 66 -15.69 -12.09 -2.40
CA GLN A 66 -16.69 -12.14 -3.47
C GLN A 66 -16.41 -13.30 -4.42
N SER A 67 -15.16 -13.57 -4.78
CA SER A 67 -14.81 -14.70 -5.64
C SER A 67 -15.01 -16.06 -4.96
N PHE A 68 -14.81 -16.16 -3.64
CA PHE A 68 -14.85 -17.43 -2.92
C PHE A 68 -16.23 -17.74 -2.31
N LEU A 69 -16.94 -16.72 -1.84
CA LEU A 69 -18.26 -16.81 -1.22
C LEU A 69 -19.39 -16.36 -2.16
N GLY A 70 -19.08 -15.68 -3.26
CA GLY A 70 -20.01 -15.43 -4.36
C GLY A 70 -20.24 -16.70 -5.18
N PHE A 71 -20.62 -17.79 -4.49
CA PHE A 71 -21.43 -18.83 -5.11
C PHE A 71 -22.66 -18.12 -5.64
N ALA A 72 -22.71 -17.94 -6.96
CA ALA A 72 -23.91 -17.54 -7.64
C ALA A 72 -25.01 -18.52 -7.20
N ASP A 73 -25.92 -18.02 -6.36
CA ASP A 73 -27.19 -18.67 -6.00
C ASP A 73 -28.13 -18.63 -7.21
N SER A 74 -27.65 -19.19 -8.34
CA SER A 74 -28.28 -19.10 -9.64
C SER A 74 -28.16 -20.43 -10.37
N CYS A 75 -28.61 -21.53 -9.75
CA CYS A 75 -28.92 -22.69 -10.58
C CYS A 75 -30.12 -23.54 -10.20
N CYS A 76 -30.86 -23.26 -9.12
CA CYS A 76 -32.07 -24.03 -8.85
C CYS A 76 -33.16 -23.17 -8.20
N ASP A 77 -33.68 -22.17 -8.92
CA ASP A 77 -35.02 -21.65 -8.60
C ASP A 77 -36.06 -22.73 -8.96
N GLU A 78 -37.05 -22.85 -8.10
CA GLU A 78 -37.99 -23.95 -8.01
C GLU A 78 -39.01 -23.97 -9.17
N THR A 79 -39.58 -25.17 -9.37
CA THR A 79 -40.91 -25.46 -9.90
C THR A 79 -41.10 -25.74 -11.40
N SER A 80 -41.82 -26.84 -11.60
CA SER A 80 -42.79 -27.07 -12.68
C SER A 80 -42.27 -27.67 -13.99
N SER A 81 -42.35 -29.00 -14.09
CA SER A 81 -43.23 -29.55 -15.12
C SER A 81 -43.79 -30.93 -14.73
N PRO A 82 -45.02 -31.24 -15.20
CA PRO A 82 -45.94 -32.17 -14.57
C PRO A 82 -45.96 -33.56 -15.25
N MET A 83 -46.61 -34.49 -14.55
CA MET A 83 -46.95 -35.89 -14.87
C MET A 83 -45.98 -36.95 -14.37
#